data_AF-A0A3L6J752-F1
#
_entry.id   AF-A0A3L6J752-F1
#
_cell.length_a   1.000
_cell.length_b   1.000
_cell.length_c   1.000
_cell.angle_alpha   90.00
_cell.angle_beta   90.00
_cell.angle_gamma   90.00
#
_symmetry.space_group_name_H-M   'P 1'
#
loop_
_entity.id
_entity.type
_entity.pdbx_description
1 polymer ?
#
loop_
_entity_poly.entity_id
_entity_poly.type
_entity_poly.pdbx_seq_one_letter_code
_entity_poly.pdbx_strand_id
1 'polypeptide(L)' 'IRYVDLEIDVVRAPVDQDPRIIDQHLLKRAVQRGFITEEMAEQSRAEAEAAYQQLVGGIGVGGDLK' A
#
# COMPACT_ATOMS: atom_id res chain seq x y z
N ILE A 1 19.53 0.27 11.39
CA ILE A 1 18.16 0.77 11.08
C ILE A 1 17.18 -0.34 11.45
N ARG A 2 16.00 -0.02 12.00
CA ARG A 2 14.95 -0.99 12.37
C ARG A 2 13.64 -0.56 11.71
N TYR A 3 12.90 -1.50 11.15
CA TYR A 3 11.60 -1.30 10.53
C TYR A 3 10.54 -2.14 11.25
N VAL A 4 9.30 -1.66 11.25
CA VAL A 4 8.12 -2.35 11.78
C VAL A 4 7.12 -2.45 10.64
N ASP A 5 6.59 -3.65 10.42
CA ASP A 5 5.56 -3.90 9.42
C ASP A 5 4.19 -3.44 9.95
N LEU A 6 3.44 -2.72 9.12
CA LEU A 6 2.14 -2.13 9.45
C LEU A 6 0.98 -2.84 8.72
N GLU A 7 1.25 -3.99 8.08
CA GLU A 7 0.26 -4.94 7.56
C GLU A 7 -0.57 -4.42 6.37
N ILE A 8 -0.26 -3.26 5.79
CA ILE A 8 -0.93 -2.72 4.61
C ILE A 8 0.04 -2.74 3.42
N ASP A 9 -0.33 -3.51 2.39
CA ASP A 9 0.51 -3.71 1.22
C ASP A 9 -0.14 -3.19 -0.06
N VAL A 10 0.70 -2.73 -0.99
CA VAL A 10 0.29 -2.34 -2.34
C VAL A 10 0.85 -3.34 -3.33
N VAL A 11 -0.03 -4.07 -4.01
CA VAL A 11 0.36 -5.11 -4.96
C VAL A 11 0.13 -4.62 -6.38
N ARG A 12 1.18 -4.68 -7.20
CA ARG A 12 1.05 -4.46 -8.64
C ARG A 12 0.32 -5.66 -9.25
N ALA A 13 -0.84 -5.41 -9.87
CA ALA A 13 -1.55 -6.40 -10.67
C ALA A 13 -0.86 -6.55 -12.05
N PRO A 14 -1.25 -7.54 -12.87
CA PRO A 14 -0.80 -7.62 -14.27
C PRO A 14 -1.02 -6.28 -15.01
N VAL A 15 -0.28 -6.04 -16.09
CA VAL A 15 -0.21 -4.71 -16.77
C VAL A 15 -1.57 -4.15 -17.17
N ASP A 16 -2.57 -5.00 -17.36
CA ASP A 16 -3.95 -4.67 -17.74
C ASP A 16 -4.87 -4.37 -16.54
N GLN A 17 -4.36 -4.37 -15.31
CA GLN A 17 -5.13 -4.16 -14.10
C GLN A 17 -4.50 -3.09 -13.21
N ASP A 18 -5.36 -2.30 -12.56
CA ASP A 18 -4.91 -1.33 -11.57
C ASP A 18 -4.23 -2.05 -10.38
N PRO A 19 -3.24 -1.40 -9.74
CA PRO A 19 -2.68 -1.88 -8.48
C PRO A 19 -3.77 -2.08 -7.43
N ARG A 20 -3.49 -2.82 -6.35
CA ARG A 20 -4.47 -3.04 -5.28
C ARG A 20 -3.83 -2.84 -3.93
N ILE A 21 -4.52 -2.10 -3.06
CA ILE A 21 -4.18 -1.99 -1.65
C ILE A 21 -4.88 -3.13 -0.92
N ILE A 22 -4.09 -4.06 -0.38
CA ILE A 22 -4.59 -5.26 0.32
C ILE A 22 -4.43 -5.12 1.83
N ASP A 23 -4.95 -6.09 2.58
CA ASP A 23 -4.73 -6.25 4.02
C ASP A 23 -5.11 -5.08 4.94
N GLN A 24 -5.91 -4.14 4.41
CA GLN A 24 -6.51 -3.03 5.17
C GLN A 24 -7.29 -3.50 6.42
N HIS A 25 -7.80 -4.73 6.39
CA HIS A 25 -8.49 -5.36 7.51
C HIS A 25 -7.54 -5.85 8.63
N LEU A 26 -6.27 -6.14 8.33
CA LEU A 26 -5.21 -6.41 9.32
C LEU A 26 -4.81 -5.13 10.02
N LEU A 27 -4.61 -4.04 9.27
CA LEU A 27 -4.34 -2.72 9.83
C LEU A 27 -5.44 -2.28 10.84
N LYS A 28 -6.72 -2.48 10.47
CA LYS A 28 -7.84 -2.23 11.38
C LYS A 28 -7.76 -3.08 12.66
N ARG A 29 -7.38 -4.36 12.54
CA ARG A 29 -7.22 -5.26 13.70
C ARG A 29 -6.04 -4.85 14.57
N ALA A 30 -4.95 -4.35 13.98
CA ALA A 30 -3.77 -3.89 14.72
C ALA A 30 -4.09 -2.69 15.62
N VAL A 31 -4.87 -1.73 15.13
CA VAL A 31 -5.41 -0.61 15.93
C VAL A 31 -6.31 -1.13 17.05
N GLN A 32 -7.28 -2.00 16.73
CA GLN A 32 -8.22 -2.54 17.72
C GLN A 32 -7.56 -3.33 18.85
N ARG A 33 -6.42 -3.98 18.56
CA ARG A 33 -5.64 -4.73 19.54
C ARG A 33 -4.64 -3.87 20.31
N GLY A 34 -4.53 -2.59 19.97
CA GLY A 34 -3.60 -1.65 20.60
C GLY A 34 -2.13 -1.88 20.22
N PHE A 35 -1.86 -2.54 19.10
CA PHE A 35 -0.48 -2.73 18.62
C PHE A 35 0.10 -1.45 17.99
N ILE A 36 -0.76 -0.65 17.37
CA ILE A 36 -0.44 0.65 16.77
C ILE A 36 -1.51 1.68 17.13
N THR A 37 -1.18 2.96 17.04
CA THR A 37 -2.14 4.04 17.25
C THR A 37 -3.02 4.26 16.02
N GLU A 38 -4.14 4.99 16.19
CA GLU A 38 -4.96 5.44 15.06
C GLU A 38 -4.16 6.31 14.10
N GLU A 39 -3.33 7.23 14.61
CA GLU A 39 -2.45 8.08 13.82
C GLU A 39 -1.49 7.27 12.95
N MET A 40 -0.85 6.24 13.51
CA MET A 40 0.04 5.36 12.73
C MET A 40 -0.73 4.68 11.59
N ALA A 41 -1.95 4.21 11.85
CA ALA A 41 -2.76 3.57 10.82
C ALA A 41 -3.22 4.54 9.72
N GLU A 42 -3.50 5.80 10.07
CA GLU A 42 -3.80 6.84 9.09
C GLU A 42 -2.60 7.15 8.21
N GLN A 43 -1.40 7.27 8.80
CA GLN A 43 -0.15 7.45 8.07
C GLN A 43 0.11 6.29 7.11
N SER A 44 -0.03 5.03 7.57
CA SER A 44 0.17 3.86 6.69
C SER A 44 -0.81 3.84 5.52
N ARG A 45 -2.08 4.22 5.73
CA ARG A 45 -3.04 4.36 4.64
C ARG A 45 -2.64 5.43 3.64
N ALA A 46 -2.19 6.58 4.12
CA ALA A 46 -1.75 7.68 3.26
C ALA A 46 -0.54 7.27 2.42
N GLU A 47 0.43 6.57 3.01
CA GLU A 47 1.59 6.03 2.29
C GLU A 47 1.20 4.97 1.25
N ALA A 48 0.30 4.05 1.59
CA ALA A 48 -0.21 3.05 0.65
C ALA A 48 -0.97 3.69 -0.52
N GLU A 49 -1.78 4.71 -0.27
CA GLU A 49 -2.48 5.47 -1.32
C GLU A 49 -1.48 6.21 -2.20
N ALA A 50 -0.46 6.85 -1.63
CA ALA A 50 0.58 7.50 -2.42
C ALA A 50 1.33 6.51 -3.31
N ALA A 51 1.67 5.33 -2.80
CA ALA A 51 2.30 4.26 -3.57
C ALA A 51 1.37 3.73 -4.68
N TYR A 52 0.08 3.56 -4.40
CA TYR A 52 -0.93 3.21 -5.40
C TYR A 52 -0.97 4.25 -6.54
N GLN A 53 -1.04 5.54 -6.21
CA GLN A 53 -1.08 6.61 -7.20
C GLN A 53 0.21 6.69 -8.02
N GLN A 54 1.37 6.44 -7.42
CA GLN A 54 2.63 6.34 -8.15
C GLN A 54 2.65 5.17 -9.14
N LEU A 55 2.06 4.03 -8.76
CA LEU A 55 1.97 2.88 -9.66
C LEU A 55 0.95 3.12 -10.78
N VAL A 56 -0.19 3.75 -10.51
CA VAL A 56 -1.17 4.12 -11.55
C VAL A 56 -0.61 5.17 -12.51
N GLY A 57 -0.04 6.27 -11.97
CA GLY A 57 0.54 7.35 -12.77
C GLY A 57 1.88 6.99 -13.43
N GLY A 58 2.55 5.94 -12.94
CA GLY A 58 3.82 5.42 -13.47
C GLY A 58 3.66 4.42 -14.63
N ILE A 59 2.46 3.93 -14.93
CA ILE A 59 2.17 3.05 -16.09
C ILE A 59 2.07 3.90 -17.40
N GLY A 60 2.92 4.91 -17.54
CA GLY A 60 3.12 5.69 -18.75
C GLY A 60 4.51 5.52 -19.40
N VAL A 61 5.47 4.88 -18.73
CA VAL A 61 6.83 4.70 -19.27
C VAL A 61 7.36 3.31 -18.91
N GLY A 62 7.17 2.35 -19.80
CA GLY A 62 7.68 0.98 -19.61
C GLY A 62 7.11 -0.04 -20.58
N GLY A 63 6.75 0.39 -21.79
CA GLY A 63 6.47 -0.48 -22.92
C GLY A 63 7.70 -0.63 -23.80
N ASP A 64 8.82 -1.08 -23.23
CA ASP A 64 9.94 -1.62 -24.02
C ASP A 64 9.78 -3.13 -24.05
N LEU A 65 9.10 -3.65 -25.07
CA LEU A 65 9.30 -5.01 -25.57
C LEU A 65 8.89 -5.07 -27.05
N LYS A 66 9.95 -5.03 -27.88
CA LYS A 66 10.08 -5.23 -29.33
C LYS A 66 9.94 -4.01 -30.23
#